data_AF-A0A8S8Z428-F1
#
_entry.id   AF-A0A8S8Z428-F1
#
_cell.length_a   1.000
_cell.length_b   1.000
_cell.length_c   1.000
_cell.angle_alpha   90.00
_cell.angle_beta   90.00
_cell.angle_gamma   90.00
#
_symmetry.space_group_name_H-M   'P 1'
#
loop_
_entity.id
_entity.type
_entity.pdbx_description
1 polymer ?
#
loop_
_entity_poly.entity_id
_entity_poly.type
_entity_poly.pdbx_seq_one_letter_code
_entity_poly.pdbx_strand_id
1 'polypeptide(L)'
;MQTNSSNSGVNAIQSTDTYDFNDYEIALIGAGGIGGHMLSVLVPALHRGELLESTERITVRVYDSDRIDDENLAHQRFDYDDVGMHKVTALERSLCQFTGDRLRLVACPWDVRTASDITPADLIVVAVDSAVARRVAHSSGTPFLDLRCLGDGYIAFDSSVDSDFVDRMTPDQPARSCQHEDAISSGNIEFGFLFAAAHGAQWVLQSLRWLTGQTLALLPYPQTANITFGTLSRLPEADENLEPRGCVKPILHPSNLVGPCIDTGDYDSELVREHIAGLAEGRRWQEIWHIGDRLLREVSVLIDAEYKIYIDIGTSGEVKMAPPEDAKVPFKLWIHSHPRDAYWSPTDRDTIACYTGLLEKAAVLGHDHYKMTCHTKGTYLLAGAGRPTLIVDIGADRSLLRRPADPVTQWPSRGGRGMSEVDRSEAKARLDSLFAESKQNNEGAGIPEIVEAVLGDDADEEIAELVLMAMEDSGTISSEEILDGILRLHEWRLGQT
;
A
#
# COMPACT_ATOMS: atom_id res chain seq x y z
N MET A 1 52.04 -39.01 12.45
CA MET A 1 51.19 -39.41 13.59
C MET A 1 51.44 -38.42 14.71
N GLN A 2 50.39 -37.67 15.08
CA GLN A 2 50.08 -37.06 16.40
C GLN A 2 51.17 -36.21 17.09
N THR A 3 50.92 -35.03 17.67
CA THR A 3 49.77 -34.11 17.84
C THR A 3 50.39 -32.84 18.43
N ASN A 4 50.01 -31.66 17.92
CA ASN A 4 50.34 -30.38 18.54
C ASN A 4 49.37 -30.11 19.70
N SER A 5 49.88 -29.68 20.85
CA SER A 5 49.08 -29.17 21.96
C SER A 5 49.87 -28.09 22.70
N SER A 6 49.53 -26.82 22.44
CA SER A 6 49.70 -25.69 23.37
C SER A 6 49.35 -24.39 22.65
N ASN A 7 48.17 -23.81 22.93
CA ASN A 7 48.10 -22.60 23.74
C ASN A 7 46.65 -22.20 24.00
N SER A 8 46.31 -22.22 25.28
CA SER A 8 45.09 -21.70 25.88
C SER A 8 45.18 -20.18 26.08
N GLY A 9 44.09 -19.47 25.76
CA GLY A 9 43.76 -18.21 26.41
C GLY A 9 43.63 -17.00 25.49
N VAL A 10 42.44 -16.81 24.93
CA VAL A 10 41.83 -15.47 24.80
C VAL A 10 40.34 -15.63 25.11
N ASN A 11 39.92 -15.09 26.25
CA ASN A 11 38.53 -14.97 26.66
C ASN A 11 37.79 -14.02 25.69
N ALA A 12 36.87 -14.55 24.91
CA ALA A 12 35.78 -13.76 24.34
C ALA A 12 34.65 -13.74 25.37
N ILE A 13 34.50 -12.61 26.06
CA ILE A 13 33.27 -12.28 26.76
C ILE A 13 32.26 -11.96 25.65
N GLN A 14 31.45 -12.93 25.26
CA GLN A 14 30.22 -12.67 24.51
C GLN A 14 29.18 -12.16 25.50
N SER A 15 28.76 -10.91 25.32
CA SER A 15 27.55 -10.36 25.91
C SER A 15 26.36 -11.20 25.45
N THR A 16 25.73 -11.90 26.38
CA THR A 16 24.48 -12.62 26.18
C THR A 16 23.32 -11.63 26.29
N ASP A 17 23.07 -10.87 25.24
CA ASP A 17 21.75 -10.25 25.04
C ASP A 17 20.91 -11.26 24.27
N THR A 18 20.20 -12.11 25.01
CA THR A 18 19.20 -13.02 24.46
C THR A 18 17.98 -12.19 24.04
N TYR A 19 17.93 -11.78 22.79
CA TYR A 19 16.66 -11.40 22.16
C TYR A 19 15.80 -12.67 22.07
N ASP A 20 14.73 -12.73 22.85
CA ASP A 20 13.72 -13.78 22.67
C ASP A 20 13.01 -13.50 21.35
N PHE A 21 12.97 -14.49 20.45
CA PHE A 21 12.68 -14.31 19.03
C PHE A 21 11.25 -13.79 18.73
N ASN A 22 10.41 -13.57 19.75
CA ASN A 22 9.00 -13.19 19.64
C ASN A 22 8.56 -12.06 20.59
N ASP A 23 9.50 -11.32 21.20
CA ASP A 23 9.23 -10.07 21.93
C ASP A 23 9.38 -8.88 20.97
N TYR A 24 8.37 -7.99 20.95
CA TYR A 24 8.34 -6.80 20.09
C TYR A 24 8.25 -5.51 20.91
N GLU A 25 9.12 -4.55 20.60
CA GLU A 25 9.20 -3.24 21.24
C GLU A 25 8.82 -2.13 20.23
N ILE A 26 7.83 -1.32 20.58
CA ILE A 26 7.33 -0.20 19.78
C ILE A 26 7.58 1.08 20.55
N ALA A 27 8.32 2.02 19.98
CA ALA A 27 8.53 3.34 20.54
C ALA A 27 7.59 4.37 19.88
N LEU A 28 6.66 4.94 20.63
CA LEU A 28 5.86 6.08 20.21
C LEU A 28 6.40 7.36 20.85
N ILE A 29 6.92 8.26 20.04
CA ILE A 29 7.47 9.56 20.47
C ILE A 29 6.41 10.62 20.24
N GLY A 30 5.87 11.18 21.32
CA GLY A 30 4.78 12.16 21.32
C GLY A 30 3.44 11.56 21.75
N ALA A 31 2.83 12.16 22.77
CA ALA A 31 1.55 11.77 23.37
C ALA A 31 0.48 12.86 23.22
N GLY A 32 0.65 13.78 22.27
CA GLY A 32 -0.33 14.82 21.93
C GLY A 32 -1.54 14.28 21.14
N GLY A 33 -2.14 15.13 20.31
CA GLY A 33 -3.36 14.78 19.56
C GLY A 33 -3.21 13.50 18.72
N ILE A 34 -2.13 13.34 17.95
CA ILE A 34 -1.92 12.13 17.14
C ILE A 34 -1.65 10.91 18.04
N GLY A 35 -0.61 10.98 18.87
CA GLY A 35 -0.15 9.83 19.67
C GLY A 35 -1.18 9.30 20.67
N GLY A 36 -1.87 10.20 21.38
CA GLY A 36 -2.90 9.81 22.35
C GLY A 36 -4.09 9.10 21.70
N HIS A 37 -4.59 9.62 20.57
CA HIS A 37 -5.68 8.98 19.83
C HIS A 37 -5.22 7.68 19.16
N MET A 38 -4.00 7.62 18.63
CA MET A 38 -3.43 6.40 18.05
C MET A 38 -3.39 5.26 19.08
N LEU A 39 -2.90 5.52 20.30
CA LEU A 39 -2.89 4.52 21.37
C LEU A 39 -4.29 4.07 21.76
N SER A 40 -5.26 4.98 21.74
CA SER A 40 -6.64 4.67 22.12
C SER A 40 -7.32 3.66 21.20
N VAL A 41 -6.83 3.50 19.97
CA VAL A 41 -7.33 2.50 19.02
C VAL A 41 -6.36 1.32 18.87
N LEU A 42 -5.05 1.57 18.91
CA LEU A 42 -4.02 0.55 18.73
C LEU A 42 -3.97 -0.43 19.91
N VAL A 43 -3.94 0.05 21.14
CA VAL A 43 -3.80 -0.83 22.32
C VAL A 43 -4.99 -1.77 22.46
N PRO A 44 -6.26 -1.32 22.33
CA PRO A 44 -7.40 -2.24 22.31
C PRO A 44 -7.37 -3.23 21.14
N ALA A 45 -6.89 -2.82 19.96
CA ALA A 45 -6.76 -3.70 18.81
C ALA A 45 -5.72 -4.81 19.02
N LEU A 46 -4.60 -4.49 19.69
CA LEU A 46 -3.54 -5.45 20.01
C LEU A 46 -3.89 -6.38 21.19
N HIS A 47 -4.86 -6.01 22.03
CA HIS A 47 -5.16 -6.75 23.26
C HIS A 47 -5.66 -8.19 23.05
N ARG A 48 -6.03 -8.57 21.82
CA ARG A 48 -6.57 -9.90 21.52
C ARG A 48 -6.29 -10.33 20.09
N GLY A 49 -6.52 -11.61 19.82
CA GLY A 49 -6.41 -12.21 18.50
C GLY A 49 -5.07 -12.89 18.25
N GLU A 50 -4.98 -13.54 17.10
CA GLU A 50 -3.86 -14.40 16.73
C GLU A 50 -2.50 -13.69 16.80
N LEU A 51 -2.45 -12.39 16.49
CA LEU A 51 -1.22 -11.59 16.55
C LEU A 51 -0.62 -11.53 17.97
N LEU A 52 -1.45 -11.39 19.01
CA LEU A 52 -0.95 -11.41 20.39
C LEU A 52 -0.68 -12.84 20.88
N GLU A 53 -1.38 -13.83 20.31
CA GLU A 53 -1.19 -15.24 20.65
C GLU A 53 0.07 -15.85 20.03
N SER A 54 0.49 -15.32 18.87
CA SER A 54 1.72 -15.72 18.17
C SER A 54 2.98 -15.03 18.68
N THR A 55 2.85 -14.10 19.64
CA THR A 55 3.96 -13.34 20.23
C THR A 55 4.10 -13.66 21.71
N GLU A 56 5.32 -13.53 22.24
CA GLU A 56 5.53 -13.67 23.68
C GLU A 56 5.12 -12.38 24.40
N ARG A 57 5.57 -11.24 23.86
CA ARG A 57 5.21 -9.92 24.38
C ARG A 57 5.24 -8.86 23.29
N ILE A 58 4.32 -7.92 23.39
CA ILE A 58 4.34 -6.64 22.69
C ILE A 58 4.41 -5.54 23.75
N THR A 59 5.44 -4.70 23.70
CA THR A 59 5.60 -3.54 24.58
C THR A 59 5.51 -2.26 23.75
N VAL A 60 4.58 -1.37 24.11
CA VAL A 60 4.47 -0.03 23.55
C VAL A 60 5.02 0.96 24.58
N ARG A 61 6.13 1.64 24.26
CA ARG A 61 6.73 2.68 25.10
C ARG A 61 6.38 4.04 24.54
N VAL A 62 5.84 4.92 25.37
CA VAL A 62 5.39 6.25 24.93
C VAL A 62 6.26 7.31 25.58
N TYR A 63 6.91 8.14 24.78
CA TYR A 63 7.85 9.17 25.21
C TYR A 63 7.24 10.56 25.03
N ASP A 64 6.99 11.26 26.13
CA ASP A 64 6.53 12.66 26.14
C ASP A 64 6.72 13.24 27.55
N SER A 65 7.43 14.36 27.66
CA SER A 65 7.65 15.03 28.95
C SER A 65 6.50 15.92 29.40
N ASP A 66 5.58 16.27 28.50
CA ASP A 66 4.56 17.27 28.76
C ASP A 66 3.57 16.83 29.83
N ARG A 67 3.01 17.84 30.49
CA ARG A 67 1.85 17.69 31.37
C ARG A 67 0.61 18.17 30.66
N ILE A 68 -0.52 17.66 31.12
CA ILE A 68 -1.83 17.99 30.58
C ILE A 68 -2.30 19.33 31.15
N ASP A 69 -2.70 20.23 30.26
CA ASP A 69 -3.41 21.47 30.57
C ASP A 69 -4.87 21.42 30.09
N ASP A 70 -5.66 22.44 30.43
CA ASP A 70 -7.08 22.54 30.05
C ASP A 70 -7.28 22.64 28.53
N GLU A 71 -6.34 23.25 27.79
CA GLU A 71 -6.42 23.40 26.33
C GLU A 71 -6.26 22.06 25.60
N ASN A 72 -5.47 21.15 26.18
CA ASN A 72 -5.29 19.80 25.64
C ASN A 72 -6.60 19.02 25.58
N LEU A 73 -7.54 19.25 26.52
CA LEU A 73 -8.81 18.52 26.60
C LEU A 73 -9.71 18.71 25.36
N ALA A 74 -9.51 19.79 24.59
CA ALA A 74 -10.32 20.08 23.42
C ALA A 74 -10.07 19.13 22.22
N HIS A 75 -8.88 18.52 22.15
CA HIS A 75 -8.46 17.76 20.95
C HIS A 75 -7.56 16.56 21.24
N GLN A 76 -7.01 16.43 22.46
CA GLN A 76 -6.18 15.30 22.87
C GLN A 76 -6.98 14.31 23.72
N ARG A 77 -6.49 13.08 23.84
CA ARG A 77 -7.23 11.98 24.49
C ARG A 77 -7.00 11.95 26.01
N PHE A 78 -7.50 12.96 26.72
CA PHE A 78 -7.41 13.09 28.17
C PHE A 78 -8.75 13.46 28.79
N ASP A 79 -8.95 13.07 30.05
CA ASP A 79 -10.11 13.43 30.85
C ASP A 79 -9.80 14.62 31.77
N TYR A 80 -10.84 15.29 32.29
CA TYR A 80 -10.68 16.41 33.24
C TYR A 80 -9.87 16.03 34.48
N ASP A 81 -9.99 14.78 34.94
CA ASP A 81 -9.26 14.28 36.10
C ASP A 81 -7.76 14.05 35.80
N ASP A 82 -7.33 14.14 34.53
CA ASP A 82 -5.93 13.98 34.11
C ASP A 82 -5.11 15.29 34.19
N VAL A 83 -5.76 16.45 34.34
CA VAL A 83 -5.08 17.76 34.31
C VAL A 83 -3.94 17.82 35.34
N GLY A 84 -2.77 18.23 34.89
CA GLY A 84 -1.53 18.28 35.66
C GLY A 84 -0.71 16.98 35.70
N MET A 85 -1.24 15.83 35.26
CA MET A 85 -0.46 14.61 35.07
C MET A 85 0.44 14.70 33.83
N HIS A 86 1.49 13.88 33.79
CA HIS A 86 2.22 13.66 32.55
C HIS A 86 1.31 12.94 31.54
N LYS A 87 1.32 13.40 30.29
CA LYS A 87 0.50 12.86 29.19
C LYS A 87 0.62 11.35 29.08
N VAL A 88 1.85 10.84 29.09
CA VAL A 88 2.15 9.40 29.00
C VAL A 88 1.59 8.60 30.18
N THR A 89 1.62 9.15 31.40
CA THR A 89 1.10 8.49 32.59
C THR A 89 -0.42 8.43 32.58
N ALA A 90 -1.09 9.48 32.10
CA ALA A 90 -2.55 9.48 31.93
C ALA A 90 -3.00 8.43 30.90
N LEU A 91 -2.28 8.28 29.78
CA LEU A 91 -2.58 7.27 28.76
C LEU A 91 -2.33 5.84 29.25
N GLU A 92 -1.21 5.61 29.94
CA GLU A 92 -0.92 4.31 30.58
C GLU A 92 -2.03 3.91 31.55
N ARG A 93 -2.48 4.86 32.37
CA ARG A 93 -3.58 4.67 33.32
C ARG A 93 -4.90 4.37 32.61
N SER A 94 -5.29 5.14 31.60
CA SER A 94 -6.59 4.99 30.93
C SER A 94 -6.71 3.70 30.12
N LEU A 95 -5.59 3.20 29.59
CA LEU A 95 -5.54 1.99 28.78
C LEU A 95 -5.13 0.73 29.55
N CYS A 96 -4.87 0.83 30.87
CA CYS A 96 -4.41 -0.29 31.69
C CYS A 96 -5.29 -1.55 31.60
N GLN A 97 -6.60 -1.39 31.39
CA GLN A 97 -7.57 -2.48 31.24
C GLN A 97 -7.32 -3.38 30.02
N PHE A 98 -6.57 -2.88 29.03
CA PHE A 98 -6.18 -3.61 27.81
C PHE A 98 -4.74 -4.15 27.90
N THR A 99 -4.05 -3.93 29.00
CA THR A 99 -2.64 -4.35 29.17
C THR A 99 -2.51 -5.51 30.16
N GLY A 100 -1.38 -6.21 30.12
CA GLY A 100 -1.06 -7.37 30.96
C GLY A 100 0.34 -7.91 30.66
N ASP A 101 0.56 -9.20 30.94
CA ASP A 101 1.90 -9.80 30.81
C ASP A 101 2.43 -9.84 29.37
N ARG A 102 1.51 -10.02 28.40
CA ARG A 102 1.80 -10.13 26.96
C ARG A 102 1.65 -8.82 26.18
N LEU A 103 0.87 -7.85 26.65
CA LEU A 103 0.74 -6.53 26.03
C LEU A 103 0.98 -5.45 27.07
N ARG A 104 2.06 -4.69 26.93
CA ARG A 104 2.45 -3.65 27.89
C ARG A 104 2.37 -2.28 27.24
N LEU A 105 1.90 -1.31 28.02
CA LEU A 105 2.04 0.11 27.72
C LEU A 105 2.92 0.70 28.81
N VAL A 106 3.99 1.39 28.44
CA VAL A 106 4.97 1.93 29.39
C VAL A 106 5.15 3.43 29.19
N ALA A 107 4.84 4.19 30.24
CA ALA A 107 5.01 5.64 30.25
C ALA A 107 6.49 6.05 30.43
N CYS A 108 6.99 6.88 29.51
CA CYS A 108 8.34 7.44 29.54
C CYS A 108 8.27 8.99 29.60
N PRO A 109 8.17 9.62 30.79
CA PRO A 109 7.91 11.05 30.94
C PRO A 109 9.17 11.92 30.75
N TRP A 110 9.88 11.73 29.65
CA TRP A 110 11.06 12.50 29.28
C TRP A 110 11.11 12.76 27.78
N ASP A 111 11.90 13.78 27.44
CA ASP A 111 12.16 14.20 26.08
C ASP A 111 13.11 13.25 25.35
N VAL A 112 12.82 12.98 24.07
CA VAL A 112 13.78 12.36 23.16
C VAL A 112 14.63 13.46 22.53
N ARG A 113 15.94 13.41 22.74
CA ARG A 113 16.93 14.34 22.15
C ARG A 113 18.08 13.62 21.47
N THR A 114 18.32 12.38 21.85
CA THR A 114 19.38 11.50 21.39
C THR A 114 18.87 10.06 21.32
N ALA A 115 19.56 9.19 20.57
CA ALA A 115 19.17 7.78 20.45
C ALA A 115 19.17 7.04 21.79
N SER A 116 20.01 7.44 22.76
CA SER A 116 20.04 6.83 24.10
C SER A 116 18.81 7.12 24.95
N ASP A 117 17.97 8.07 24.55
CA ASP A 117 16.72 8.38 25.25
C ASP A 117 15.61 7.38 24.90
N ILE A 118 15.81 6.57 23.85
CA ILE A 118 14.88 5.56 23.37
C ILE A 118 15.44 4.17 23.73
N THR A 119 14.60 3.33 24.34
CA THR A 119 14.90 1.90 24.47
C THR A 119 14.95 1.27 23.07
N PRO A 120 15.89 0.35 22.77
CA PRO A 120 15.90 -0.36 21.48
C PRO A 120 14.51 -0.89 21.13
N ALA A 121 14.05 -0.56 19.93
CA ALA A 121 12.70 -0.85 19.45
C ALA A 121 12.77 -1.46 18.04
N ASP A 122 11.77 -2.25 17.70
CA ASP A 122 11.58 -2.81 16.37
C ASP A 122 10.85 -1.83 15.44
N LEU A 123 10.01 -0.98 16.02
CA LEU A 123 9.26 0.06 15.30
C LEU A 123 9.32 1.39 16.07
N ILE A 124 9.52 2.50 15.37
CA ILE A 124 9.45 3.85 15.93
C ILE A 124 8.33 4.63 15.24
N VAL A 125 7.43 5.23 16.01
CA VAL A 125 6.45 6.19 15.50
C VAL A 125 6.74 7.54 16.11
N VAL A 126 6.86 8.58 15.30
CA VAL A 126 7.11 9.94 15.75
C VAL A 126 5.94 10.85 15.39
N ALA A 127 5.37 11.48 16.42
CA ALA A 127 4.17 12.31 16.38
C ALA A 127 4.35 13.56 17.28
N VAL A 128 5.52 14.19 17.19
CA VAL A 128 5.88 15.39 17.96
C VAL A 128 5.92 16.63 17.08
N ASP A 129 6.07 17.81 17.67
CA ASP A 129 6.42 19.05 16.98
C ASP A 129 7.94 19.30 16.89
N SER A 130 8.74 18.65 17.73
CA SER A 130 10.19 18.76 17.80
C SER A 130 10.92 18.16 16.58
N ALA A 131 11.65 19.00 15.84
CA ALA A 131 12.52 18.54 14.75
C ALA A 131 13.68 17.66 15.26
N VAL A 132 14.17 17.90 16.49
CA VAL A 132 15.26 17.12 17.08
C VAL A 132 14.83 15.67 17.29
N ALA A 133 13.68 15.45 17.92
CA ALA A 133 13.19 14.10 18.18
C ALA A 133 12.86 13.33 16.87
N ARG A 134 12.35 14.03 15.85
CA ARG A 134 12.17 13.45 14.50
C ARG A 134 13.48 12.94 13.92
N ARG A 135 14.54 13.77 13.94
CA ARG A 135 15.86 13.36 13.43
C ARG A 135 16.45 12.19 14.21
N VAL A 136 16.19 12.09 15.51
CA VAL A 136 16.59 10.90 16.29
C VAL A 136 15.90 9.65 15.76
N ALA A 137 14.59 9.70 15.50
CA ALA A 137 13.86 8.58 14.91
C ALA A 137 14.39 8.23 13.50
N HIS A 138 14.57 9.23 12.64
CA HIS A 138 15.03 9.04 11.25
C HIS A 138 16.44 8.46 11.15
N SER A 139 17.33 8.82 12.09
CA SER A 139 18.72 8.33 12.13
C SER A 139 18.94 7.08 12.98
N SER A 140 17.86 6.49 13.52
CA SER A 140 17.95 5.33 14.44
C SER A 140 18.40 4.03 13.76
N GLY A 141 18.19 3.90 12.45
CA GLY A 141 18.33 2.64 11.72
C GLY A 141 17.18 1.65 11.96
N THR A 142 16.20 2.00 12.79
CA THR A 142 14.98 1.25 13.02
C THR A 142 13.89 1.72 12.04
N PRO A 143 13.02 0.83 11.52
CA PRO A 143 11.83 1.24 10.77
C PRO A 143 11.02 2.29 11.56
N PHE A 144 10.81 3.44 10.95
CA PHE A 144 10.11 4.57 11.55
C PHE A 144 8.89 4.97 10.73
N LEU A 145 7.92 5.63 11.40
CA LEU A 145 6.82 6.37 10.79
C LEU A 145 6.76 7.78 11.38
N ASP A 146 6.83 8.81 10.55
CA ASP A 146 6.66 10.23 10.92
C ASP A 146 5.27 10.70 10.55
N LEU A 147 4.49 11.05 11.58
CA LEU A 147 3.12 11.54 11.49
C LEU A 147 3.08 13.02 11.84
N ARG A 148 2.51 13.82 10.94
CA ARG A 148 2.31 15.25 11.18
C ARG A 148 0.92 15.67 10.72
N CYS A 149 0.40 16.72 11.35
CA CYS A 149 -0.93 17.24 11.08
C CYS A 149 -0.93 18.76 11.21
N LEU A 150 -1.75 19.41 10.38
CA LEU A 150 -2.23 20.77 10.60
C LEU A 150 -3.67 20.86 10.09
N GLY A 151 -4.57 21.34 10.93
CA GLY A 151 -5.98 21.48 10.55
C GLY A 151 -6.61 20.11 10.27
N ASP A 152 -7.36 20.01 9.18
CA ASP A 152 -7.94 18.75 8.69
C ASP A 152 -6.96 17.88 7.87
N GLY A 153 -5.74 18.39 7.65
CA GLY A 153 -4.69 17.75 6.86
C GLY A 153 -3.69 16.95 7.69
N TYR A 154 -3.09 15.94 7.05
CA TYR A 154 -1.97 15.18 7.58
C TYR A 154 -0.95 14.78 6.51
N ILE A 155 0.25 14.46 6.99
CA ILE A 155 1.29 13.80 6.23
C ILE A 155 1.80 12.61 7.05
N ALA A 156 1.98 11.49 6.37
CA ALA A 156 2.59 10.28 6.92
C ALA A 156 3.65 9.77 5.96
N PHE A 157 4.87 9.57 6.46
CA PHE A 157 5.94 8.89 5.73
C PHE A 157 6.73 8.01 6.67
N ASP A 158 7.24 6.91 6.13
CA ASP A 158 8.04 5.95 6.86
C ASP A 158 9.43 5.80 6.23
N SER A 159 10.19 4.82 6.72
CA SER A 159 11.54 4.51 6.25
C SER A 159 11.63 4.08 4.78
N SER A 160 10.51 3.84 4.09
CA SER A 160 10.51 3.58 2.64
C SER A 160 10.68 4.84 1.81
N VAL A 161 10.49 6.03 2.38
CA VAL A 161 10.58 7.32 1.66
C VAL A 161 12.04 7.73 1.42
N ASP A 162 12.29 8.34 0.26
CA ASP A 162 13.59 8.90 -0.14
C ASP A 162 14.24 9.70 1.01
N SER A 163 15.47 9.35 1.37
CA SER A 163 16.15 9.98 2.52
C SER A 163 16.34 11.48 2.32
N ASP A 164 16.61 11.92 1.09
CA ASP A 164 16.73 13.34 0.79
C ASP A 164 15.38 14.07 0.99
N PHE A 165 14.26 13.41 0.70
CA PHE A 165 12.93 13.93 1.00
C PHE A 165 12.68 14.03 2.51
N VAL A 166 13.02 13.00 3.27
CA VAL A 166 12.90 12.98 4.75
C VAL A 166 13.71 14.13 5.36
N ASP A 167 14.94 14.34 4.91
CA ASP A 167 15.82 15.42 5.38
C ASP A 167 15.26 16.80 5.03
N ARG A 168 14.81 17.00 3.79
CA ARG A 168 14.17 18.25 3.35
C ARG A 168 12.90 18.58 4.14
N MET A 169 12.16 17.55 4.56
CA MET A 169 10.95 17.69 5.36
C MET A 169 11.25 17.95 6.83
N THR A 170 12.50 17.81 7.29
CA THR A 170 12.85 17.92 8.72
C THR A 170 13.92 18.98 8.99
N PRO A 171 13.75 20.23 8.50
CA PRO A 171 14.67 21.32 8.82
C PRO A 171 14.58 21.71 10.30
N ASP A 172 15.41 22.65 10.73
CA ASP A 172 15.17 23.30 12.00
C ASP A 172 13.92 24.18 11.90
N GLN A 173 12.94 23.91 12.75
CA GLN A 173 11.70 24.66 12.83
C GLN A 173 11.26 24.86 14.28
N PRO A 174 10.53 25.94 14.58
CA PRO A 174 9.89 26.08 15.88
C PRO A 174 8.80 25.00 16.06
N ALA A 175 8.61 24.61 17.32
CA ALA A 175 7.47 23.83 17.78
C ALA A 175 6.15 24.47 17.33
N ARG A 176 5.19 23.64 16.89
CA ARG A 176 3.89 24.06 16.37
C ARG A 176 2.82 23.04 16.76
N SER A 177 1.64 23.57 17.10
CA SER A 177 0.44 22.77 17.31
C SER A 177 -0.01 22.07 16.03
N CYS A 178 -0.72 20.95 16.18
CA CYS A 178 -1.44 20.31 15.08
C CYS A 178 -2.72 21.08 14.69
N GLN A 179 -3.08 22.12 15.44
CA GLN A 179 -4.23 22.99 15.17
C GLN A 179 -3.77 24.37 14.69
N HIS A 180 -4.64 25.05 13.94
CA HIS A 180 -4.44 26.46 13.59
C HIS A 180 -4.46 27.35 14.83
N GLU A 181 -3.79 28.50 14.73
CA GLU A 181 -3.89 29.57 15.73
C GLU A 181 -5.39 29.93 15.88
N ASP A 182 -5.84 30.09 17.11
CA ASP A 182 -7.25 30.31 17.50
C ASP A 182 -8.23 29.14 17.30
N ALA A 183 -7.82 27.94 16.86
CA ALA A 183 -8.74 26.81 16.71
C ALA A 183 -9.51 26.47 18.00
N ILE A 184 -8.81 26.47 19.14
CA ILE A 184 -9.41 26.18 20.46
C ILE A 184 -10.33 27.32 20.90
N SER A 185 -9.87 28.58 20.81
CA SER A 185 -10.63 29.75 21.27
C SER A 185 -11.86 30.03 20.40
N SER A 186 -11.80 29.70 19.11
CA SER A 186 -12.91 29.80 18.17
C SER A 186 -13.87 28.60 18.20
N GLY A 187 -13.44 27.48 18.80
CA GLY A 187 -14.17 26.21 18.77
C GLY A 187 -14.08 25.46 17.43
N ASN A 188 -13.22 25.91 16.51
CA ASN A 188 -12.99 25.27 15.21
C ASN A 188 -11.84 24.26 15.30
N ILE A 189 -12.07 23.17 16.05
CA ILE A 189 -11.13 22.04 16.08
C ILE A 189 -11.24 21.24 14.79
N GLU A 190 -10.11 21.03 14.14
CA GLU A 190 -10.04 20.29 12.88
C GLU A 190 -9.34 18.95 13.08
N PHE A 191 -9.87 17.90 12.45
CA PHE A 191 -9.65 16.52 12.89
C PHE A 191 -8.52 15.77 12.16
N GLY A 192 -7.60 16.47 11.46
CA GLY A 192 -6.50 15.82 10.73
C GLY A 192 -5.64 14.91 11.61
N PHE A 193 -5.55 15.22 12.91
CA PHE A 193 -4.80 14.42 13.88
C PHE A 193 -5.41 13.01 14.09
N LEU A 194 -6.73 12.84 13.95
CA LEU A 194 -7.38 11.52 14.00
C LEU A 194 -7.05 10.70 12.76
N PHE A 195 -6.97 11.35 11.61
CA PHE A 195 -6.61 10.70 10.35
C PHE A 195 -5.15 10.22 10.37
N ALA A 196 -4.24 11.05 10.89
CA ALA A 196 -2.86 10.66 11.15
C ALA A 196 -2.77 9.51 12.18
N ALA A 197 -3.56 9.57 13.26
CA ALA A 197 -3.60 8.53 14.27
C ALA A 197 -4.09 7.18 13.73
N ALA A 198 -5.12 7.18 12.87
CA ALA A 198 -5.62 5.99 12.20
C ALA A 198 -4.57 5.39 11.25
N HIS A 199 -3.90 6.24 10.47
CA HIS A 199 -2.78 5.82 9.63
C HIS A 199 -1.68 5.15 10.46
N GLY A 200 -1.28 5.77 11.57
CA GLY A 200 -0.28 5.23 12.49
C GLY A 200 -0.66 3.89 13.11
N ALA A 201 -1.89 3.76 13.59
CA ALA A 201 -2.37 2.50 14.16
C ALA A 201 -2.38 1.37 13.13
N GLN A 202 -2.83 1.64 11.90
CA GLN A 202 -2.80 0.67 10.81
C GLN A 202 -1.36 0.29 10.45
N TRP A 203 -0.46 1.26 10.32
CA TRP A 203 0.94 1.02 9.98
C TRP A 203 1.63 0.12 11.01
N VAL A 204 1.46 0.39 12.31
CA VAL A 204 2.05 -0.46 13.38
C VAL A 204 1.46 -1.86 13.35
N LEU A 205 0.13 -1.99 13.22
CA LEU A 205 -0.52 -3.30 13.20
C LEU A 205 -0.04 -4.15 12.01
N GLN A 206 0.05 -3.55 10.82
CA GLN A 206 0.51 -4.26 9.62
C GLN A 206 2.01 -4.58 9.69
N SER A 207 2.82 -3.69 10.28
CA SER A 207 4.23 -3.97 10.54
C SER A 207 4.41 -5.18 11.46
N LEU A 208 3.65 -5.26 12.57
CA LEU A 208 3.69 -6.43 13.45
C LEU A 208 3.23 -7.71 12.74
N ARG A 209 2.21 -7.64 11.89
CA ARG A 209 1.77 -8.79 11.09
C ARG A 209 2.87 -9.26 10.15
N TRP A 210 3.57 -8.33 9.49
CA TRP A 210 4.73 -8.65 8.66
C TRP A 210 5.85 -9.31 9.47
N LEU A 211 6.23 -8.70 10.60
CA LEU A 211 7.30 -9.20 11.48
C LEU A 211 7.00 -10.60 12.04
N THR A 212 5.73 -10.91 12.29
CA THR A 212 5.26 -12.24 12.72
C THR A 212 5.08 -13.25 11.57
N GLY A 213 5.52 -12.91 10.36
CA GLY A 213 5.59 -13.82 9.20
C GLY A 213 4.41 -13.74 8.23
N GLN A 214 3.49 -12.78 8.38
CA GLN A 214 2.38 -12.60 7.44
C GLN A 214 2.83 -11.77 6.23
N THR A 215 3.27 -12.46 5.18
CA THR A 215 3.87 -11.85 3.97
C THR A 215 2.89 -11.08 3.07
N LEU A 216 1.60 -11.06 3.40
CA LEU A 216 0.56 -10.28 2.70
C LEU A 216 0.11 -9.04 3.48
N ALA A 217 0.75 -8.74 4.62
CA ALA A 217 0.48 -7.51 5.34
C ALA A 217 0.93 -6.31 4.50
N LEU A 218 0.00 -5.39 4.23
CA LEU A 218 0.26 -4.19 3.43
C LEU A 218 0.27 -2.97 4.33
N LEU A 219 1.40 -2.29 4.37
CA LEU A 219 1.53 -1.01 5.04
C LEU A 219 0.73 0.06 4.28
N PRO A 220 0.13 1.04 4.98
CA PRO A 220 -0.44 2.19 4.30
C PRO A 220 0.66 2.98 3.60
N TYR A 221 0.45 3.32 2.32
CA TYR A 221 1.44 4.07 1.55
C TYR A 221 1.73 5.44 2.17
N PRO A 222 3.01 5.87 2.15
CA PRO A 222 3.39 7.25 2.45
C PRO A 222 2.58 8.26 1.62
N GLN A 223 1.96 9.23 2.30
CA GLN A 223 1.02 10.15 1.65
C GLN A 223 0.84 11.47 2.38
N THR A 224 0.38 12.47 1.61
CA THR A 224 -0.28 13.67 2.10
C THR A 224 -1.77 13.57 1.78
N ALA A 225 -2.61 13.92 2.76
CA ALA A 225 -4.06 13.86 2.60
C ALA A 225 -4.74 14.81 3.58
N ASN A 226 -6.01 15.08 3.37
CA ASN A 226 -6.88 15.78 4.29
C ASN A 226 -8.25 15.10 4.35
N ILE A 227 -9.03 15.47 5.36
CA ILE A 227 -10.38 14.93 5.54
C ILE A 227 -11.31 15.46 4.45
N THR A 228 -11.18 16.74 4.10
CA THR A 228 -12.09 17.40 3.16
C THR A 228 -11.90 16.93 1.72
N PHE A 229 -10.67 16.81 1.23
CA PHE A 229 -10.35 16.55 -0.19
C PHE A 229 -9.69 15.18 -0.43
N GLY A 230 -9.54 14.36 0.61
CA GLY A 230 -8.94 13.03 0.50
C GLY A 230 -7.42 13.06 0.24
N THR A 231 -6.93 12.09 -0.54
CA THR A 231 -5.49 11.95 -0.81
C THR A 231 -5.01 13.01 -1.78
N LEU A 232 -4.05 13.84 -1.35
CA LEU A 232 -3.47 14.90 -2.16
C LEU A 232 -2.29 14.39 -2.99
N SER A 233 -1.41 13.57 -2.40
CA SER A 233 -0.23 13.04 -3.09
C SER A 233 0.36 11.81 -2.40
N ARG A 234 1.03 10.96 -3.19
CA ARG A 234 1.95 9.92 -2.71
C ARG A 234 3.35 10.51 -2.57
N LEU A 235 4.09 10.05 -1.58
CA LEU A 235 5.45 10.54 -1.32
C LEU A 235 6.48 9.72 -2.12
N PRO A 236 7.62 10.33 -2.50
CA PRO A 236 8.64 9.62 -3.28
C PRO A 236 9.28 8.54 -2.40
N GLU A 237 8.98 7.29 -2.68
CA GLU A 237 9.70 6.17 -2.09
C GLU A 237 11.17 6.22 -2.54
N ALA A 238 12.07 5.80 -1.67
CA ALA A 238 13.46 5.58 -2.03
C ALA A 238 13.48 4.61 -3.21
N ASP A 239 14.25 4.95 -4.25
CA ASP A 239 14.58 3.96 -5.27
C ASP A 239 15.17 2.76 -4.53
N GLU A 240 14.50 1.62 -4.59
CA GLU A 240 15.16 0.38 -4.21
C GLU A 240 16.42 0.34 -5.07
N ASN A 241 17.60 0.38 -4.45
CA ASN A 241 18.87 0.15 -5.13
C ASN A 241 18.90 -1.33 -5.55
N LEU A 242 18.06 -1.68 -6.52
CA LEU A 242 18.04 -2.96 -7.17
C LEU A 242 19.39 -3.08 -7.88
N GLU A 243 20.18 -4.06 -7.46
CA GLU A 243 21.43 -4.37 -8.12
C GLU A 243 21.16 -4.59 -9.61
N PRO A 244 21.96 -4.00 -10.51
CA PRO A 244 21.79 -4.21 -11.93
C PRO A 244 21.76 -5.71 -12.26
N ARG A 245 20.81 -6.11 -13.10
CA ARG A 245 20.61 -7.52 -13.48
C ARG A 245 20.92 -7.72 -14.95
N GLY A 246 21.79 -8.70 -15.23
CA GLY A 246 22.07 -9.17 -16.58
C GLY A 246 20.87 -9.84 -17.25
N CYS A 247 20.97 -10.04 -18.57
CA CYS A 247 19.93 -10.70 -19.33
C CYS A 247 19.79 -12.19 -18.95
N VAL A 248 18.56 -12.69 -18.99
CA VAL A 248 18.21 -14.07 -18.72
C VAL A 248 18.18 -14.86 -20.03
N LYS A 249 18.74 -16.06 -20.02
CA LYS A 249 18.73 -16.94 -21.19
C LYS A 249 17.34 -17.59 -21.35
N PRO A 250 16.71 -17.49 -22.53
CA PRO A 250 15.40 -18.11 -22.75
C PRO A 250 15.53 -19.63 -22.85
N ILE A 251 14.96 -20.37 -21.89
CA ILE A 251 14.94 -21.84 -21.90
C ILE A 251 13.57 -22.35 -21.41
N LEU A 252 12.84 -23.08 -22.26
CA LEU A 252 11.62 -23.77 -21.84
C LEU A 252 11.94 -25.04 -21.06
N HIS A 253 12.07 -24.90 -19.75
CA HIS A 253 12.19 -26.04 -18.83
C HIS A 253 10.92 -26.89 -18.75
N PRO A 254 11.03 -28.22 -18.54
CA PRO A 254 9.88 -29.09 -18.35
C PRO A 254 9.20 -28.84 -16.99
N SER A 255 7.88 -29.02 -16.92
CA SER A 255 7.07 -28.67 -15.74
C SER A 255 7.47 -29.39 -14.45
N ASN A 256 8.12 -30.54 -14.53
CA ASN A 256 8.61 -31.28 -13.37
C ASN A 256 9.86 -30.64 -12.72
N LEU A 257 10.57 -29.75 -13.41
CA LEU A 257 11.69 -28.99 -12.84
C LEU A 257 11.23 -27.63 -12.31
N VAL A 258 10.32 -26.96 -13.02
CA VAL A 258 9.83 -25.62 -12.63
C VAL A 258 8.76 -25.68 -11.54
N GLY A 259 7.87 -26.69 -11.61
CA GLY A 259 6.77 -26.88 -10.67
C GLY A 259 7.21 -26.86 -9.20
N PRO A 260 8.20 -27.67 -8.80
CA PRO A 260 8.72 -27.66 -7.44
C PRO A 260 9.23 -26.29 -6.98
N CYS A 261 9.98 -25.54 -7.81
CA CYS A 261 10.47 -24.21 -7.45
C CYS A 261 9.33 -23.20 -7.22
N ILE A 262 8.27 -23.28 -8.03
CA ILE A 262 7.07 -22.46 -7.86
C ILE A 262 6.35 -22.86 -6.57
N ASP A 263 6.15 -24.15 -6.33
CA ASP A 263 5.41 -24.66 -5.18
C ASP A 263 6.14 -24.42 -3.84
N THR A 264 7.47 -24.33 -3.85
CA THR A 264 8.27 -23.98 -2.67
C THR A 264 8.47 -22.48 -2.48
N GLY A 265 7.98 -21.63 -3.40
CA GLY A 265 8.16 -20.18 -3.34
C GLY A 265 9.58 -19.72 -3.60
N ASP A 266 10.40 -20.50 -4.32
CA ASP A 266 11.77 -20.12 -4.73
C ASP A 266 11.71 -19.32 -6.05
N TYR A 267 11.18 -18.10 -5.96
CA TYR A 267 10.87 -17.24 -7.11
C TYR A 267 12.11 -16.60 -7.76
N ASP A 268 13.21 -16.41 -7.03
CA ASP A 268 14.46 -15.86 -7.59
C ASP A 268 15.38 -16.95 -8.20
N SER A 269 14.87 -18.18 -8.31
CA SER A 269 15.56 -19.29 -8.96
C SER A 269 15.83 -19.01 -10.43
N GLU A 270 17.07 -19.24 -10.87
CA GLU A 270 17.48 -19.13 -12.27
C GLU A 270 16.57 -19.95 -13.20
N LEU A 271 16.15 -21.16 -12.76
CA LEU A 271 15.25 -22.03 -13.51
C LEU A 271 13.90 -21.37 -13.82
N VAL A 272 13.31 -20.67 -12.85
CA VAL A 272 12.01 -20.01 -13.03
C VAL A 272 12.16 -18.83 -14.00
N ARG A 273 13.21 -18.01 -13.83
CA ARG A 273 13.48 -16.86 -14.70
C ARG A 273 13.79 -17.29 -16.14
N GLU A 274 14.61 -18.32 -16.34
CA GLU A 274 14.90 -18.89 -17.66
C GLU A 274 13.63 -19.43 -18.33
N HIS A 275 12.75 -20.07 -17.56
CA HIS A 275 11.46 -20.56 -18.05
C HIS A 275 10.55 -19.42 -18.49
N ILE A 276 10.38 -18.37 -17.67
CA ILE A 276 9.61 -17.18 -18.03
C ILE A 276 10.21 -16.50 -19.27
N ALA A 277 11.54 -16.39 -19.36
CA ALA A 277 12.21 -15.85 -20.54
C ALA A 277 11.93 -16.67 -21.80
N GLY A 278 11.94 -18.02 -21.71
CA GLY A 278 11.57 -18.91 -22.81
C GLY A 278 10.10 -18.79 -23.21
N LEU A 279 9.19 -18.61 -22.25
CA LEU A 279 7.77 -18.33 -22.51
C LEU A 279 7.60 -16.97 -23.20
N ALA A 280 8.37 -15.96 -22.79
CA ALA A 280 8.32 -14.62 -23.36
C ALA A 280 8.84 -14.59 -24.80
N GLU A 281 9.95 -15.30 -25.09
CA GLU A 281 10.46 -15.51 -26.44
C GLU A 281 9.41 -16.18 -27.34
N GLY A 282 8.70 -17.18 -26.81
CA GLY A 282 7.59 -17.88 -27.46
C GLY A 282 6.26 -17.11 -27.50
N ARG A 283 6.18 -15.90 -26.91
CA ARG A 283 4.95 -15.10 -26.74
C ARG A 283 3.80 -15.83 -26.04
N ARG A 284 4.11 -16.68 -25.07
CA ARG A 284 3.16 -17.50 -24.31
C ARG A 284 2.68 -16.74 -23.08
N TRP A 285 2.01 -15.59 -23.29
CA TRP A 285 1.66 -14.63 -22.23
C TRP A 285 0.79 -15.21 -21.12
N GLN A 286 -0.20 -16.02 -21.49
CA GLN A 286 -1.09 -16.64 -20.51
C GLN A 286 -0.34 -17.57 -19.54
N GLU A 287 0.72 -18.22 -19.99
CA GLU A 287 1.53 -19.08 -19.14
C GLU A 287 2.44 -18.28 -18.21
N ILE A 288 2.92 -17.12 -18.64
CA ILE A 288 3.63 -16.17 -17.77
C ILE A 288 2.69 -15.68 -16.66
N TRP A 289 1.45 -15.31 -17.02
CA TRP A 289 0.44 -14.93 -16.05
C TRP A 289 0.13 -16.06 -15.06
N HIS A 290 -0.04 -17.30 -15.53
CA HIS A 290 -0.27 -18.46 -14.66
C HIS A 290 0.89 -18.73 -13.68
N ILE A 291 2.12 -18.43 -14.06
CA ILE A 291 3.26 -18.52 -13.15
C ILE A 291 3.13 -17.46 -12.05
N GLY A 292 2.85 -16.20 -12.41
CA GLY A 292 2.63 -15.13 -11.43
C GLY A 292 1.49 -15.45 -10.46
N ASP A 293 0.35 -15.90 -10.99
CA ASP A 293 -0.82 -16.33 -10.20
C ASP A 293 -0.48 -17.46 -9.23
N ARG A 294 0.25 -18.49 -9.68
CA ARG A 294 0.69 -19.58 -8.80
C ARG A 294 1.70 -19.14 -7.74
N LEU A 295 2.52 -18.14 -8.05
CA LEU A 295 3.46 -17.54 -7.10
C LEU A 295 2.79 -16.51 -6.16
N LEU A 296 1.54 -16.14 -6.43
CA LEU A 296 0.85 -14.99 -5.82
C LEU A 296 1.70 -13.70 -5.92
N ARG A 297 2.37 -13.51 -7.07
CA ARG A 297 3.33 -12.44 -7.32
C ARG A 297 3.22 -11.89 -8.73
N GLU A 298 3.56 -10.63 -8.91
CA GLU A 298 3.63 -9.98 -10.22
C GLU A 298 4.96 -10.30 -10.92
N VAL A 299 4.90 -10.49 -12.24
CA VAL A 299 6.06 -10.79 -13.10
C VAL A 299 6.24 -9.64 -14.08
N SER A 300 7.46 -9.12 -14.18
CA SER A 300 7.84 -8.15 -15.18
C SER A 300 8.88 -8.71 -16.16
N VAL A 301 8.70 -8.40 -17.44
CA VAL A 301 9.57 -8.82 -18.54
C VAL A 301 9.95 -7.61 -19.37
N LEU A 302 11.23 -7.37 -19.58
CA LEU A 302 11.73 -6.35 -20.48
C LEU A 302 12.52 -7.00 -21.62
N ILE A 303 12.23 -6.57 -22.85
CA ILE A 303 12.92 -7.02 -24.06
C ILE A 303 13.59 -5.80 -24.69
N ASP A 304 14.91 -5.87 -24.87
CA ASP A 304 15.71 -4.77 -25.42
C ASP A 304 15.80 -4.79 -26.96
N ALA A 305 16.52 -3.82 -27.54
CA ALA A 305 16.70 -3.68 -28.98
C ALA A 305 17.45 -4.87 -29.65
N GLU A 306 18.20 -5.64 -28.88
CA GLU A 306 18.94 -6.83 -29.32
C GLU A 306 18.20 -8.14 -28.99
N TYR A 307 16.94 -8.05 -28.55
CA TYR A 307 16.11 -9.17 -28.10
C TYR A 307 16.65 -9.89 -26.85
N LYS A 308 17.49 -9.22 -26.04
CA LYS A 308 17.83 -9.71 -24.70
C LYS A 308 16.63 -9.53 -23.78
N ILE A 309 16.40 -10.53 -22.94
CA ILE A 309 15.24 -10.61 -22.04
C ILE A 309 15.73 -10.41 -20.61
N TYR A 310 15.04 -9.55 -19.86
CA TYR A 310 15.28 -9.28 -18.44
C TYR A 310 13.97 -9.59 -17.70
N ILE A 311 14.06 -10.29 -16.57
CA ILE A 311 12.90 -10.81 -15.82
C ILE A 311 13.03 -10.39 -14.37
N ASP A 312 11.98 -9.80 -13.79
CA ASP A 312 11.87 -9.57 -12.35
C ASP A 312 10.54 -10.10 -11.84
N ILE A 313 10.54 -10.60 -10.60
CA ILE A 313 9.35 -11.15 -9.92
C ILE A 313 9.20 -10.42 -8.59
N GLY A 314 8.13 -9.63 -8.47
CA GLY A 314 7.86 -8.77 -7.33
C GLY A 314 6.95 -9.41 -6.30
N THR A 315 6.23 -8.60 -5.54
CA THR A 315 5.21 -9.00 -4.56
C THR A 315 3.84 -9.25 -5.24
N SER A 316 2.80 -9.49 -4.45
CA SER A 316 1.43 -9.69 -4.95
C SER A 316 0.76 -8.42 -5.50
N GLY A 317 1.36 -7.24 -5.31
CA GLY A 317 0.79 -5.97 -5.75
C GLY A 317 1.81 -4.95 -6.28
N GLU A 318 3.06 -5.38 -6.45
CA GLU A 318 4.09 -4.55 -7.10
C GLU A 318 5.27 -5.40 -7.58
N VAL A 319 5.76 -5.13 -8.79
CA VAL A 319 7.08 -5.56 -9.27
C VAL A 319 7.87 -4.39 -9.84
N LYS A 320 8.98 -4.04 -9.16
CA LYS A 320 9.98 -3.08 -9.64
C LYS A 320 11.00 -3.81 -10.52
N MET A 321 11.29 -3.27 -11.70
CA MET A 321 12.31 -3.81 -12.61
C MET A 321 13.69 -3.35 -12.16
N ALA A 322 14.63 -4.29 -12.03
CA ALA A 322 16.03 -3.94 -11.76
C ALA A 322 16.66 -3.25 -12.98
N PRO A 323 17.63 -2.33 -12.80
CA PRO A 323 18.38 -1.74 -13.89
C PRO A 323 18.97 -2.83 -14.81
N PRO A 324 18.62 -2.89 -16.10
CA PRO A 324 19.06 -3.97 -16.97
C PRO A 324 20.50 -3.73 -17.44
N GLU A 325 21.43 -4.60 -17.03
CA GLU A 325 22.85 -4.48 -17.41
C GLU A 325 23.05 -4.64 -18.92
N ASP A 326 23.85 -3.76 -19.51
CA ASP A 326 24.23 -3.77 -20.93
C ASP A 326 23.07 -3.69 -21.95
N ALA A 327 21.86 -3.38 -21.49
CA ALA A 327 20.67 -3.36 -22.33
C ALA A 327 20.72 -2.26 -23.40
N LYS A 328 20.15 -2.56 -24.56
CA LYS A 328 20.11 -1.63 -25.70
C LYS A 328 18.73 -1.01 -25.89
N VAL A 329 18.70 0.32 -25.88
CA VAL A 329 17.52 1.11 -26.22
C VAL A 329 17.42 1.34 -27.74
N PRO A 330 16.21 1.52 -28.31
CA PRO A 330 14.91 1.48 -27.62
C PRO A 330 14.48 0.06 -27.25
N PHE A 331 13.90 -0.09 -26.06
CA PHE A 331 13.28 -1.33 -25.60
C PHE A 331 12.09 -1.70 -26.48
N LYS A 332 12.03 -2.97 -26.90
CA LYS A 332 11.02 -3.49 -27.83
C LYS A 332 9.69 -3.75 -27.16
N LEU A 333 9.72 -4.27 -25.93
CA LEU A 333 8.52 -4.66 -25.21
C LEU A 333 8.82 -4.69 -23.72
N TRP A 334 7.94 -4.07 -22.94
CA TRP A 334 7.84 -4.27 -21.51
C TRP A 334 6.52 -5.00 -21.22
N ILE A 335 6.56 -6.00 -20.35
CA ILE A 335 5.39 -6.77 -19.91
C ILE A 335 5.34 -6.69 -18.40
N HIS A 336 4.14 -6.55 -17.88
CA HIS A 336 3.82 -6.59 -16.46
C HIS A 336 2.58 -7.48 -16.26
N SER A 337 2.39 -8.12 -15.10
CA SER A 337 1.22 -8.97 -14.84
C SER A 337 0.47 -8.54 -13.59
N HIS A 338 -0.86 -8.45 -13.66
CA HIS A 338 -1.73 -8.19 -12.51
C HIS A 338 -2.42 -9.47 -12.02
N PRO A 339 -2.85 -9.55 -10.74
CA PRO A 339 -3.48 -10.74 -10.17
C PRO A 339 -4.79 -11.20 -10.81
N ARG A 340 -5.53 -10.34 -11.54
CA ARG A 340 -6.80 -10.75 -12.18
C ARG A 340 -7.07 -10.03 -13.49
N ASP A 341 -7.34 -8.73 -13.45
CA ASP A 341 -7.68 -7.95 -14.64
C ASP A 341 -6.44 -7.27 -15.23
N ALA A 342 -6.39 -7.10 -16.55
CA ALA A 342 -5.32 -6.34 -17.18
C ALA A 342 -5.70 -4.86 -17.17
N TYR A 343 -5.07 -4.05 -16.33
CA TYR A 343 -5.24 -2.60 -16.32
C TYR A 343 -3.90 -1.88 -16.12
N TRP A 344 -3.84 -0.62 -16.56
CA TRP A 344 -2.70 0.25 -16.24
C TRP A 344 -2.94 0.87 -14.88
N SER A 345 -2.22 0.44 -13.85
CA SER A 345 -2.20 1.07 -12.52
C SER A 345 -1.57 2.47 -12.59
N PRO A 346 -1.73 3.32 -11.56
CA PRO A 346 -1.00 4.58 -11.49
C PRO A 346 0.52 4.39 -11.66
N THR A 347 1.10 3.42 -10.97
CA THR A 347 2.53 3.05 -11.06
C THR A 347 2.93 2.64 -12.47
N ASP A 348 2.09 1.87 -13.17
CA ASP A 348 2.35 1.47 -14.55
C ASP A 348 2.35 2.68 -15.49
N ARG A 349 1.39 3.60 -15.30
CA ARG A 349 1.27 4.82 -16.12
C ARG A 349 2.47 5.72 -15.92
N ASP A 350 2.91 5.90 -14.69
CA ASP A 350 4.09 6.70 -14.36
C ASP A 350 5.35 6.07 -14.95
N THR A 351 5.51 4.75 -14.85
CA THR A 351 6.61 4.01 -15.48
C THR A 351 6.62 4.23 -17.00
N ILE A 352 5.50 4.02 -17.67
CA ILE A 352 5.40 4.23 -19.13
C ILE A 352 5.68 5.68 -19.50
N ALA A 353 5.21 6.65 -18.71
CA ALA A 353 5.47 8.07 -18.92
C ALA A 353 6.97 8.39 -18.81
N CYS A 354 7.66 7.88 -17.79
CA CYS A 354 9.09 8.06 -17.57
C CYS A 354 9.95 7.49 -18.72
N TYR A 355 9.54 6.36 -19.30
CA TYR A 355 10.28 5.70 -20.39
C TYR A 355 9.70 5.98 -21.78
N THR A 356 8.82 6.96 -21.91
CA THR A 356 8.26 7.39 -23.20
C THR A 356 9.39 7.84 -24.14
N GLY A 357 9.49 7.20 -25.31
CA GLY A 357 10.54 7.45 -26.30
C GLY A 357 11.73 6.48 -26.22
N LEU A 358 11.87 5.74 -25.12
CA LEU A 358 12.79 4.61 -24.99
C LEU A 358 12.08 3.26 -25.09
N LEU A 359 10.76 3.21 -24.89
CA LEU A 359 9.94 2.00 -24.95
C LEU A 359 9.03 1.99 -26.18
N GLU A 360 9.10 0.95 -27.01
CA GLU A 360 8.26 0.79 -28.21
C GLU A 360 6.86 0.25 -27.87
N LYS A 361 6.75 -0.69 -26.93
CA LYS A 361 5.50 -1.32 -26.53
C LYS A 361 5.49 -1.65 -25.05
N ALA A 362 4.34 -1.52 -24.41
CA ALA A 362 4.10 -2.03 -23.07
C ALA A 362 2.84 -2.90 -23.09
N ALA A 363 2.87 -4.06 -22.45
CA ALA A 363 1.71 -4.91 -22.24
C ALA A 363 1.51 -5.20 -20.76
N VAL A 364 0.26 -5.28 -20.33
CA VAL A 364 -0.12 -5.72 -18.99
C VAL A 364 -1.03 -6.93 -19.09
N LEU A 365 -0.67 -8.00 -18.40
CA LEU A 365 -1.33 -9.30 -18.46
C LEU A 365 -2.36 -9.42 -17.34
N GLY A 366 -3.54 -9.94 -17.68
CA GLY A 366 -4.56 -10.43 -16.76
C GLY A 366 -4.81 -11.92 -16.99
N HIS A 367 -5.78 -12.47 -16.25
CA HIS A 367 -6.09 -13.91 -16.20
C HIS A 367 -6.30 -14.55 -17.58
N ASP A 368 -7.07 -13.88 -18.42
CA ASP A 368 -7.52 -14.40 -19.72
C ASP A 368 -7.36 -13.38 -20.85
N HIS A 369 -6.73 -12.24 -20.58
CA HIS A 369 -6.54 -11.16 -21.55
C HIS A 369 -5.31 -10.32 -21.20
N TYR A 370 -4.95 -9.38 -22.08
CA TYR A 370 -3.92 -8.38 -21.81
C TYR A 370 -4.30 -7.04 -22.45
N LYS A 371 -3.81 -5.94 -21.88
CA LYS A 371 -3.86 -4.62 -22.51
C LYS A 371 -2.48 -4.27 -23.04
N MET A 372 -2.41 -3.63 -24.20
CA MET A 372 -1.15 -3.20 -24.79
C MET A 372 -1.22 -1.75 -25.23
N THR A 373 -0.11 -1.06 -25.10
CA THR A 373 0.10 0.25 -25.69
C THR A 373 1.38 0.26 -26.51
N CYS A 374 1.38 1.06 -27.57
CA CYS A 374 2.49 1.19 -28.50
C CYS A 374 2.88 2.65 -28.63
N HIS A 375 4.19 2.92 -28.65
CA HIS A 375 4.73 4.24 -28.95
C HIS A 375 4.54 4.56 -30.44
N THR A 376 3.83 5.65 -30.74
CA THR A 376 3.63 6.15 -32.11
C THR A 376 4.50 7.38 -32.36
N LYS A 377 5.27 7.38 -33.47
CA LYS A 377 5.96 8.58 -33.93
C LYS A 377 4.95 9.50 -34.61
N GLY A 378 4.54 10.58 -33.94
CA GLY A 378 3.74 11.63 -34.58
C GLY A 378 4.58 12.44 -35.58
N THR A 379 4.31 12.33 -36.88
CA THR A 379 4.57 13.42 -37.83
C THR A 379 3.49 14.47 -37.62
N TYR A 380 3.77 15.50 -36.83
CA TYR A 380 2.96 16.72 -36.82
C TYR A 380 3.76 17.86 -37.45
N LEU A 381 3.34 18.23 -38.66
CA LEU A 381 3.59 19.54 -39.25
C LEU A 381 3.13 20.61 -38.26
N LEU A 382 3.97 21.64 -38.09
CA LEU A 382 3.78 22.82 -37.26
C LEU A 382 2.32 23.35 -37.27
N ALA A 383 1.60 23.16 -36.17
CA ALA A 383 0.62 24.11 -35.64
C ALA A 383 0.20 23.71 -34.21
N GLY A 384 0.73 24.40 -33.20
CA GLY A 384 0.22 24.39 -31.82
C GLY A 384 0.63 23.18 -30.98
N ALA A 385 1.15 23.45 -29.78
CA ALA A 385 1.67 22.47 -28.83
C ALA A 385 0.71 21.30 -28.55
N GLY A 386 1.02 20.12 -29.10
CA GLY A 386 0.36 18.85 -28.81
C GLY A 386 1.33 17.91 -28.10
N ARG A 387 0.94 17.39 -26.93
CA ARG A 387 1.63 16.28 -26.24
C ARG A 387 1.50 14.98 -27.06
N PRO A 388 2.49 14.08 -27.03
CA PRO A 388 2.39 12.77 -27.68
C PRO A 388 1.24 11.94 -27.09
N THR A 389 0.48 11.26 -27.95
CA THR A 389 -0.70 10.46 -27.58
C THR A 389 -0.38 8.96 -27.69
N LEU A 390 -0.51 8.22 -26.58
CA LEU A 390 -0.51 6.75 -26.58
C LEU A 390 -1.77 6.22 -27.27
N ILE A 391 -1.63 5.27 -28.19
CA ILE A 391 -2.75 4.50 -28.74
C ILE A 391 -2.82 3.17 -27.97
N VAL A 392 -4.00 2.86 -27.42
CA VAL A 392 -4.31 1.59 -26.75
C VAL A 392 -4.79 0.60 -27.80
N ASP A 393 -4.13 -0.56 -27.88
CA ASP A 393 -4.57 -1.68 -28.73
C ASP A 393 -5.03 -2.82 -27.82
N ILE A 394 -6.29 -3.24 -27.95
CA ILE A 394 -6.86 -4.37 -27.21
C ILE A 394 -6.69 -5.61 -28.08
N GLY A 395 -5.55 -6.30 -27.92
CA GLY A 395 -5.27 -7.55 -28.62
C GLY A 395 -5.96 -8.74 -27.95
N ALA A 396 -7.06 -9.23 -28.51
CA ALA A 396 -7.55 -10.59 -28.20
C ALA A 396 -6.96 -11.56 -29.23
N ASP A 397 -6.09 -12.49 -28.81
CA ASP A 397 -5.71 -13.60 -29.69
C ASP A 397 -6.89 -14.58 -29.82
N ARG A 398 -7.67 -14.40 -30.89
CA ARG A 398 -8.85 -15.23 -31.20
C ARG A 398 -8.49 -16.59 -31.83
N SER A 399 -7.21 -16.98 -31.91
CA SER A 399 -6.79 -18.20 -32.62
C SER A 399 -6.95 -19.51 -31.83
N LEU A 400 -7.36 -19.47 -30.56
CA LEU A 400 -7.45 -20.67 -29.70
C LEU A 400 -8.88 -21.14 -29.32
N LEU A 401 -9.93 -20.52 -29.88
CA LEU A 401 -11.31 -21.04 -29.75
C LEU A 401 -11.57 -22.21 -30.71
N ARG A 402 -10.92 -23.34 -30.48
CA ARG A 402 -11.41 -24.66 -30.90
C ARG A 402 -11.22 -25.66 -29.77
N ARG A 403 -12.26 -25.86 -28.97
CA ARG A 403 -12.46 -27.14 -28.27
C ARG A 403 -13.41 -28.02 -29.08
N PRO A 404 -13.18 -29.34 -29.15
CA PRO A 404 -14.14 -30.28 -29.76
C PRO A 404 -15.39 -30.38 -28.88
N ALA A 405 -16.54 -30.48 -29.54
CA ALA A 405 -17.82 -30.77 -28.91
C ALA A 405 -17.84 -32.19 -28.32
N ASP A 406 -18.37 -32.34 -27.10
CA ASP A 406 -19.27 -33.44 -26.68
C ASP A 406 -19.72 -33.29 -25.20
N PRO A 407 -20.81 -33.97 -24.77
CA PRO A 407 -21.99 -33.24 -24.32
C PRO A 407 -22.23 -33.21 -22.80
N VAL A 408 -23.07 -32.24 -22.45
CA VAL A 408 -23.79 -32.01 -21.20
C VAL A 408 -24.10 -33.28 -20.40
N THR A 409 -23.66 -33.31 -19.14
CA THR A 409 -24.35 -34.09 -18.09
C THR A 409 -24.74 -33.13 -16.96
N GLN A 410 -26.04 -32.89 -16.83
CA GLN A 410 -26.67 -32.10 -15.76
C GLN A 410 -26.53 -32.81 -14.41
N TRP A 411 -26.28 -32.03 -13.35
CA TRP A 411 -26.59 -32.41 -11.96
C TRP A 411 -27.69 -31.47 -11.43
N PRO A 412 -28.67 -31.96 -10.64
CA PRO A 412 -29.96 -31.29 -10.52
C PRO A 412 -29.91 -30.04 -9.63
N SER A 413 -30.70 -29.06 -10.05
CA SER A 413 -31.06 -27.86 -9.32
C SER A 413 -31.85 -28.19 -8.05
N ARG A 414 -31.36 -27.72 -6.90
CA ARG A 414 -32.17 -27.45 -5.72
C ARG A 414 -32.34 -25.94 -5.61
N GLY A 415 -33.58 -25.50 -5.77
CA GLY A 415 -33.95 -24.09 -5.62
C GLY A 415 -33.69 -23.59 -4.20
N GLY A 416 -32.85 -22.57 -4.11
CA GLY A 416 -32.90 -21.52 -3.11
C GLY A 416 -32.93 -20.20 -3.88
N ARG A 417 -33.89 -19.32 -3.59
CA ARG A 417 -33.84 -17.92 -4.04
C ARG A 417 -32.65 -17.27 -3.32
N GLY A 418 -31.54 -17.12 -4.04
CA GLY A 418 -30.36 -16.37 -3.60
C GLY A 418 -30.42 -14.95 -4.18
N MET A 419 -30.04 -13.99 -3.35
CA MET A 419 -30.01 -12.54 -3.57
C MET A 419 -29.20 -12.16 -4.82
N SER A 420 -29.59 -11.09 -5.51
CA SER A 420 -28.91 -10.55 -6.68
C SER A 420 -27.51 -10.05 -6.31
N GLU A 421 -26.50 -10.75 -6.79
CA GLU A 421 -25.14 -10.22 -6.86
C GLU A 421 -25.12 -9.31 -8.10
N VAL A 422 -24.98 -8.00 -7.91
CA VAL A 422 -24.94 -7.03 -9.01
C VAL A 422 -23.78 -7.40 -9.95
N ASP A 423 -24.08 -7.75 -11.20
CA ASP A 423 -23.05 -8.07 -12.19
C ASP A 423 -22.30 -6.79 -12.56
N ARG A 424 -21.08 -6.65 -12.05
CA ARG A 424 -20.20 -5.49 -12.26
C ARG A 424 -19.98 -5.19 -13.74
N SER A 425 -19.91 -6.20 -14.59
CA SER A 425 -19.66 -6.01 -16.03
C SER A 425 -20.90 -5.42 -16.71
N GLU A 426 -22.08 -5.88 -16.33
CA GLU A 426 -23.37 -5.37 -16.84
C GLU A 426 -23.68 -3.98 -16.29
N ALA A 427 -23.43 -3.73 -15.01
CA ALA A 427 -23.52 -2.42 -14.37
C ALA A 427 -22.62 -1.39 -15.06
N LYS A 428 -21.37 -1.75 -15.34
CA LYS A 428 -20.44 -0.89 -16.07
C LYS A 428 -20.91 -0.57 -17.48
N ALA A 429 -21.43 -1.56 -18.22
CA ALA A 429 -21.91 -1.36 -19.58
C ALA A 429 -23.11 -0.40 -19.63
N ARG A 430 -24.01 -0.50 -18.64
CA ARG A 430 -25.15 0.42 -18.48
C ARG A 430 -24.68 1.84 -18.14
N LEU A 431 -23.73 1.97 -17.22
CA LEU A 431 -23.16 3.25 -16.80
C LEU A 431 -22.41 3.96 -17.94
N ASP A 432 -21.58 3.23 -18.69
CA ASP A 432 -20.85 3.78 -19.84
C ASP A 432 -21.81 4.23 -20.96
N SER A 433 -22.90 3.48 -21.18
CA SER A 433 -23.93 3.85 -22.15
C SER A 433 -24.66 5.14 -21.74
N LEU A 434 -25.04 5.27 -20.46
CA LEU A 434 -25.65 6.48 -19.92
C LEU A 434 -24.75 7.70 -20.13
N PHE A 435 -23.46 7.61 -19.79
CA PHE A 435 -22.53 8.73 -19.99
C PHE A 435 -22.30 9.08 -21.46
N ALA A 436 -22.31 8.08 -22.36
CA ALA A 436 -22.23 8.32 -23.80
C ALA A 436 -23.47 9.08 -24.32
N GLU A 437 -24.66 8.70 -23.86
CA GLU A 437 -25.94 9.35 -24.23
C GLU A 437 -26.03 10.78 -23.67
N SER A 438 -25.72 10.98 -22.39
CA SER A 438 -25.67 12.30 -21.74
C SER A 438 -24.71 13.25 -22.46
N LYS A 439 -23.52 12.76 -22.82
CA LYS A 439 -22.53 13.53 -23.59
C LYS A 439 -23.02 13.87 -25.00
N GLN A 440 -23.77 12.99 -25.65
CA GLN A 440 -24.34 13.23 -26.98
C GLN A 440 -25.48 14.25 -26.93
N ASN A 441 -26.26 14.26 -25.86
CA ASN A 441 -27.38 15.19 -25.65
C ASN A 441 -26.95 16.52 -25.02
N ASN A 442 -25.69 16.63 -24.60
CA ASN A 442 -25.12 17.78 -23.89
C ASN A 442 -25.86 18.08 -22.57
N GLU A 443 -26.39 17.03 -21.95
CA GLU A 443 -27.05 16.99 -20.64
C GLU A 443 -26.15 16.21 -19.68
N GLY A 444 -26.07 16.59 -18.40
CA GLY A 444 -25.38 15.76 -17.40
C GLY A 444 -26.23 14.54 -17.06
N ALA A 445 -25.61 13.41 -16.71
CA ALA A 445 -26.34 12.27 -16.16
C ALA A 445 -26.80 12.61 -14.73
N GLY A 446 -28.09 12.45 -14.43
CA GLY A 446 -28.60 12.63 -13.08
C GLY A 446 -28.11 11.52 -12.16
N ILE A 447 -27.83 11.82 -10.89
CA ILE A 447 -27.38 10.82 -9.91
C ILE A 447 -28.36 9.64 -9.76
N PRO A 448 -29.69 9.83 -9.74
CA PRO A 448 -30.62 8.71 -9.76
C PRO A 448 -30.45 7.78 -10.97
N GLU A 449 -30.15 8.33 -12.15
CA GLU A 449 -29.95 7.57 -13.39
C GLU A 449 -28.62 6.79 -13.35
N ILE A 450 -27.57 7.39 -12.78
CA ILE A 450 -26.27 6.75 -12.54
C ILE A 450 -26.43 5.55 -11.60
N VAL A 451 -27.19 5.72 -10.52
CA VAL A 451 -27.44 4.67 -9.53
C VAL A 451 -28.29 3.55 -10.10
N GLU A 452 -29.32 3.87 -10.89
CA GLU A 452 -30.12 2.87 -11.63
C GLU A 452 -29.28 2.11 -12.66
N ALA A 453 -28.38 2.79 -13.37
CA ALA A 453 -27.47 2.15 -14.31
C ALA A 453 -26.54 1.15 -13.63
N VAL A 454 -26.10 1.43 -12.39
CA VAL A 454 -25.21 0.54 -11.63
C VAL A 454 -25.98 -0.59 -10.95
N LEU A 455 -27.03 -0.29 -10.20
CA LEU A 455 -27.70 -1.25 -9.32
C LEU A 455 -28.92 -1.93 -9.96
N GLY A 456 -29.47 -1.39 -11.05
CA GLY A 456 -30.68 -1.93 -11.68
C GLY A 456 -31.87 -1.96 -10.73
N ASP A 457 -32.51 -3.14 -10.61
CA ASP A 457 -33.67 -3.33 -9.74
C ASP A 457 -33.38 -3.12 -8.24
N ASP A 458 -32.10 -3.10 -7.85
CA ASP A 458 -31.63 -2.85 -6.48
C ASP A 458 -31.41 -1.35 -6.19
N ALA A 459 -31.69 -0.46 -7.16
CA ALA A 459 -31.67 0.99 -6.99
C ALA A 459 -32.94 1.51 -6.30
N ASP A 460 -32.78 2.41 -5.33
CA ASP A 460 -33.88 3.14 -4.69
C ASP A 460 -33.47 4.57 -4.29
N GLU A 461 -34.46 5.32 -3.79
CA GLU A 461 -34.30 6.74 -3.43
C GLU A 461 -33.27 6.95 -2.31
N GLU A 462 -33.15 6.02 -1.35
CA GLU A 462 -32.22 6.12 -0.23
C GLU A 462 -30.76 5.95 -0.69
N ILE A 463 -30.47 4.96 -1.55
CA ILE A 463 -29.12 4.79 -2.09
C ILE A 463 -28.76 5.88 -3.09
N ALA A 464 -29.73 6.43 -3.82
CA ALA A 464 -29.53 7.60 -4.67
C ALA A 464 -29.15 8.85 -3.86
N GLU A 465 -29.77 9.08 -2.68
CA GLU A 465 -29.40 10.16 -1.77
C GLU A 465 -28.00 9.97 -1.16
N LEU A 466 -27.63 8.75 -0.78
CA LEU A 466 -26.27 8.44 -0.28
C LEU A 466 -25.19 8.74 -1.32
N VAL A 467 -25.44 8.38 -2.58
CA VAL A 467 -24.52 8.63 -3.69
C VAL A 467 -24.47 10.11 -4.04
N LEU A 468 -25.61 10.82 -3.98
CA LEU A 468 -25.67 12.28 -4.16
C LEU A 468 -24.79 13.00 -3.13
N MET A 469 -24.92 12.66 -1.84
CA MET A 469 -24.09 13.23 -0.78
C MET A 469 -22.59 12.93 -0.97
N ALA A 470 -22.24 11.76 -1.51
CA ALA A 470 -20.85 11.38 -1.77
C ALA A 470 -20.24 12.08 -3.01
N MET A 471 -21.07 12.46 -3.99
CA MET A 471 -20.61 13.02 -5.27
C MET A 471 -20.62 14.55 -5.33
N GLU A 472 -21.37 15.25 -4.46
CA GLU A 472 -21.44 16.73 -4.45
C GLU A 472 -20.09 17.45 -4.19
N ASP A 473 -19.05 16.73 -3.70
CA ASP A 473 -17.74 17.33 -3.32
C ASP A 473 -16.55 16.82 -4.14
N SER A 474 -16.80 16.26 -5.32
CA SER A 474 -15.79 15.52 -6.08
C SER A 474 -15.54 16.11 -7.47
N GLY A 475 -14.26 16.16 -7.86
CA GLY A 475 -13.80 16.71 -9.14
C GLY A 475 -14.14 15.83 -10.35
N THR A 476 -13.18 15.68 -11.28
CA THR A 476 -13.40 14.81 -12.46
C THR A 476 -13.23 13.33 -12.05
N ILE A 477 -14.36 12.64 -11.82
CA ILE A 477 -14.40 11.21 -11.49
C ILE A 477 -14.64 10.36 -12.74
N SER A 478 -13.97 9.21 -12.84
CA SER A 478 -14.19 8.22 -13.90
C SER A 478 -15.37 7.30 -13.61
N SER A 479 -15.95 6.70 -14.65
CA SER A 479 -17.07 5.75 -14.53
C SER A 479 -16.74 4.52 -13.67
N GLU A 480 -15.47 4.11 -13.60
CA GLU A 480 -15.01 3.03 -12.71
C GLU A 480 -15.02 3.44 -11.25
N GLU A 481 -14.59 4.66 -10.92
CA GLU A 481 -14.62 5.16 -9.55
C GLU A 481 -16.05 5.39 -9.06
N ILE A 482 -16.95 5.84 -9.95
CA ILE A 482 -18.38 5.95 -9.67
C ILE A 482 -18.99 4.56 -9.43
N LEU A 483 -18.69 3.59 -10.30
CA LEU A 483 -19.17 2.21 -10.17
C LEU A 483 -18.68 1.57 -8.85
N ASP A 484 -17.39 1.65 -8.56
CA ASP A 484 -16.79 1.04 -7.35
C ASP A 484 -17.31 1.72 -6.07
N GLY A 485 -17.49 3.04 -6.09
CA GLY A 485 -18.10 3.79 -5.00
C GLY A 485 -19.54 3.35 -4.72
N ILE A 486 -20.38 3.23 -5.76
CA ILE A 486 -21.78 2.82 -5.62
C ILE A 486 -21.88 1.36 -5.16
N LEU A 487 -21.06 0.45 -5.69
CA LEU A 487 -21.04 -0.96 -5.27
C LEU A 487 -20.61 -1.11 -3.80
N ARG A 488 -19.59 -0.37 -3.35
CA ARG A 488 -19.17 -0.39 -1.94
C ARG A 488 -20.23 0.19 -1.00
N LEU A 489 -20.91 1.27 -1.41
CA LEU A 489 -22.03 1.82 -0.65
C LEU A 489 -23.19 0.83 -0.57
N HIS A 490 -23.48 0.11 -1.67
CA HIS A 490 -24.50 -0.93 -1.71
C HIS A 490 -24.14 -2.12 -0.81
N GLU A 491 -22.90 -2.62 -0.88
CA GLU A 491 -22.39 -3.68 0.00
C GLU A 491 -22.42 -3.26 1.48
N TRP A 492 -22.00 -2.02 1.77
CA TRP A 492 -22.08 -1.46 3.12
C TRP A 492 -23.53 -1.43 3.62
N ARG A 493 -24.48 -0.99 2.79
CA ARG A 493 -25.91 -0.91 3.10
C ARG A 493 -26.51 -2.29 3.37
N LEU A 494 -26.23 -3.27 2.52
CA LEU A 494 -26.65 -4.67 2.73
C LEU A 494 -26.05 -5.26 4.02
N GLY A 495 -24.87 -4.80 4.45
CA GLY A 495 -24.26 -5.17 5.71
C GLY A 495 -24.89 -4.52 6.96
N GLN A 496 -25.76 -3.51 6.80
CA GLN A 496 -26.50 -2.88 7.91
C GLN A 496 -27.85 -3.56 8.21
N THR A 497 -28.34 -4.44 7.32
CA THR A 497 -29.58 -5.22 7.45
C THR A 497 -29.31 -6.64 7.91
#